data_AF-A0A9P8BLE5-F1
#
_entry.id   AF-A0A9P8BLE5-F1
#
_cell.length_a   1.000
_cell.length_b   1.000
_cell.length_c   1.000
_cell.angle_alpha   90.00
_cell.angle_beta   90.00
_cell.angle_gamma   90.00
#
_symmetry.space_group_name_H-M   'P 1'
#
loop_
_entity.id
_entity.type
_entity.pdbx_description
1 polymer ?
#
loop_
_entity_poly.entity_id
_entity_poly.type
_entity_poly.pdbx_seq_one_letter_code
_entity_poly.pdbx_strand_id
1 'polypeptide(L)'
;MAQTPPSAPHPGLEAPSTVAPSLPTTSDGPQHIIRLNFPEIAALAQHERYPEVVAACENLEIAVPNSNDLARLLLTVPLVIAYLILDDIPPAYFALKRLPPGLIETPLPQALFSLLASVSERKYPSVYTRLSSVVTLAQNGSAVDAELGILIVSMATTFKSEYPRPYDTRNERFC
;
A
#
# COMPACT_ATOMS: atom_id res chain seq x y z
N MET A 1 -52.42 61.64 -38.46
CA MET A 1 -51.63 62.81 -38.04
C MET A 1 -50.83 62.36 -36.81
N ALA A 2 -49.51 62.14 -36.97
CA ALA A 2 -48.42 62.89 -36.31
C ALA A 2 -48.26 62.51 -34.81
N GLN A 3 -47.14 62.07 -34.20
CA GLN A 3 -45.71 62.36 -34.29
C GLN A 3 -44.87 61.27 -33.56
N THR A 4 -43.62 61.04 -34.00
CA THR A 4 -42.44 60.40 -33.34
C THR A 4 -41.96 61.17 -32.08
N PRO A 5 -41.01 60.72 -31.19
CA PRO A 5 -39.83 59.87 -31.45
C PRO A 5 -39.34 58.89 -30.32
N PRO A 6 -38.21 58.15 -30.54
CA PRO A 6 -37.70 57.04 -29.72
C PRO A 6 -36.40 57.33 -28.93
N SER A 7 -36.12 56.54 -27.87
CA SER A 7 -34.81 56.23 -27.22
C SER A 7 -35.09 55.55 -25.86
N ALA A 8 -34.39 54.54 -25.35
CA ALA A 8 -33.05 54.03 -25.62
C ALA A 8 -32.94 52.51 -25.27
N PRO A 9 -31.97 51.79 -25.86
CA PRO A 9 -31.47 50.51 -25.34
C PRO A 9 -30.62 50.73 -24.09
N HIS A 10 -30.89 50.01 -23.01
CA HIS A 10 -29.94 49.88 -21.90
C HIS A 10 -28.96 48.73 -22.19
N PRO A 11 -27.65 49.02 -22.28
CA PRO A 11 -26.58 48.03 -22.36
C PRO A 11 -26.47 47.25 -21.05
N GLY A 12 -25.96 46.02 -21.17
CA GLY A 12 -25.77 45.09 -20.07
C GLY A 12 -25.09 45.67 -18.84
N LEU A 13 -25.69 45.38 -17.67
CA LEU A 13 -24.90 45.14 -16.48
C LEU A 13 -24.48 43.66 -16.51
N GLU A 14 -23.43 43.40 -17.29
CA GLU A 14 -22.54 42.29 -17.00
C GLU A 14 -21.90 42.62 -15.64
N ALA A 15 -22.35 41.93 -14.59
CA ALA A 15 -21.66 41.97 -13.31
C ALA A 15 -20.22 41.51 -13.57
N PRO A 16 -19.20 42.19 -13.04
CA PRO A 16 -17.84 41.69 -13.12
C PRO A 16 -17.80 40.34 -12.39
N SER A 17 -17.82 39.25 -13.15
CA SER A 17 -17.36 37.94 -12.69
C SER A 17 -15.93 38.13 -12.23
N THR A 18 -15.80 38.42 -10.94
CA THR A 18 -14.54 38.32 -10.22
C THR A 18 -14.13 36.87 -10.38
N VAL A 19 -13.22 36.63 -11.32
CA VAL A 19 -12.46 35.39 -11.44
C VAL A 19 -11.73 35.23 -10.11
N ALA A 20 -12.35 34.51 -9.19
CA ALA A 20 -11.68 34.04 -8.00
C ALA A 20 -10.44 33.26 -8.50
N PRO A 21 -9.23 33.58 -8.00
CA PRO A 21 -8.07 32.75 -8.26
C PRO A 21 -8.44 31.33 -7.84
N SER A 22 -8.49 30.40 -8.79
CA SER A 22 -8.57 28.98 -8.46
C SER A 22 -7.29 28.66 -7.71
N LEU A 23 -7.35 28.61 -6.38
CA LEU A 23 -6.27 28.06 -5.59
C LEU A 23 -6.00 26.64 -6.12
N PRO A 24 -4.73 26.23 -6.28
CA PRO A 24 -4.43 24.85 -6.56
C PRO A 24 -5.03 24.01 -5.43
N THR A 25 -6.03 23.18 -5.76
CA THR A 25 -6.63 22.25 -4.81
C THR A 25 -5.51 21.34 -4.33
N THR A 26 -5.09 21.55 -3.09
CA THR A 26 -4.02 20.80 -2.43
C THR A 26 -4.35 19.32 -2.54
N SER A 27 -3.47 18.57 -3.20
CA SER A 27 -3.58 17.12 -3.42
C SER A 27 -3.32 16.32 -2.14
N ASP A 28 -3.78 16.80 -0.98
CA ASP A 28 -3.57 16.23 0.34
C ASP A 28 -4.59 15.11 0.60
N GLY A 29 -4.54 14.10 -0.27
CA GLY A 29 -5.32 12.89 -0.13
C GLY A 29 -4.58 11.87 0.74
N PRO A 30 -5.30 10.90 1.33
CA PRO A 30 -4.69 9.79 2.08
C PRO A 30 -3.60 9.04 1.28
N GLN A 31 -3.72 9.01 -0.05
CA GLN A 31 -2.75 8.47 -0.99
C GLN A 31 -1.38 9.19 -0.95
N HIS A 32 -1.41 10.51 -0.78
CA HIS A 32 -0.21 11.35 -0.73
C HIS A 32 0.60 11.09 0.54
N ILE A 33 -0.07 10.93 1.68
CA ILE A 33 0.59 10.60 2.96
C ILE A 33 1.30 9.25 2.87
N ILE A 34 0.64 8.22 2.31
CA ILE A 34 1.25 6.90 2.14
C ILE A 34 2.49 6.98 1.24
N ARG A 35 2.37 7.65 0.08
CA ARG A 35 3.48 7.80 -0.86
C ARG A 35 4.64 8.61 -0.28
N LEU A 36 4.36 9.62 0.54
CA LEU A 36 5.39 10.44 1.19
C LEU A 36 6.21 9.64 2.20
N ASN A 37 5.59 8.71 2.92
CA ASN A 37 6.25 7.91 3.95
C ASN A 37 6.80 6.57 3.44
N PHE A 38 6.41 6.15 2.23
CA PHE A 38 6.88 4.90 1.62
C PHE A 38 8.41 4.78 1.50
N PRO A 39 9.17 5.84 1.15
CA PRO A 39 10.64 5.77 1.09
C PRO A 39 11.28 5.41 2.44
N GLU A 40 10.70 5.87 3.56
CA GLU A 40 11.19 5.54 4.91
C GLU A 40 10.98 4.06 5.22
N ILE A 41 9.80 3.52 4.89
CA ILE A 41 9.51 2.09 5.01
C ILE A 41 10.48 1.26 4.15
N ALA A 42 10.71 1.70 2.91
CA ALA A 42 11.63 1.03 2.01
C ALA A 42 13.08 1.05 2.53
N ALA A 43 13.51 2.14 3.17
CA ALA A 43 14.81 2.23 3.81
C ALA A 43 14.93 1.28 5.01
N LEU A 44 13.92 1.25 5.89
CA LEU A 44 13.89 0.34 7.04
C LEU A 44 13.97 -1.14 6.60
N ALA A 45 13.25 -1.50 5.54
CA ALA A 45 13.28 -2.84 4.98
C ALA A 45 14.63 -3.21 4.34
N GLN A 46 15.31 -2.26 3.70
CA GLN A 46 16.65 -2.46 3.15
C GLN A 46 17.71 -2.66 4.25
N HIS A 47 17.50 -2.06 5.42
CA HIS A 47 18.34 -2.28 6.61
C HIS A 47 17.90 -3.50 7.44
N GLU A 48 16.98 -4.32 6.93
CA GLU A 48 16.47 -5.55 7.58
C GLU A 48 15.82 -5.27 8.96
N ARG A 49 15.36 -4.04 9.19
CA ARG A 49 14.70 -3.58 10.43
C ARG A 49 13.20 -3.90 10.39
N TYR A 50 12.85 -5.17 10.18
CA TYR A 50 11.47 -5.61 9.97
C TYR A 50 10.48 -5.27 11.09
N PRO A 51 10.84 -5.30 12.39
CA PRO A 51 9.94 -4.84 13.45
C PRO A 51 9.56 -3.36 13.31
N GLU A 52 10.47 -2.54 12.80
CA GLU A 52 10.23 -1.11 12.58
C GLU A 52 9.44 -0.86 11.29
N VAL A 53 9.65 -1.68 10.27
CA VAL A 53 8.77 -1.72 9.08
C VAL A 53 7.33 -1.98 9.51
N VAL A 54 7.10 -2.95 10.39
CA VAL A 54 5.77 -3.25 10.94
C VAL A 54 5.20 -2.03 11.66
N ALA A 55 5.95 -1.46 12.62
CA ALA A 55 5.48 -0.32 13.39
C ALA A 55 5.17 0.92 12.52
N ALA A 56 6.02 1.22 11.55
CA ALA A 56 5.82 2.33 10.61
C ALA A 56 4.56 2.10 9.76
N CYS A 57 4.38 0.88 9.24
CA CYS A 57 3.22 0.52 8.46
C CYS A 57 1.91 0.58 9.27
N GLU A 58 1.90 0.05 10.50
CA GLU A 58 0.72 0.09 11.37
C GLU A 58 0.34 1.53 11.76
N ASN A 59 1.32 2.36 12.12
CA ASN A 59 1.08 3.76 12.46
C ASN A 59 0.45 4.52 11.29
N LEU A 60 0.93 4.30 10.06
CA LEU A 60 0.34 4.90 8.87
C LEU A 60 -1.04 4.35 8.56
N GLU A 61 -1.30 3.07 8.83
CA GLU A 61 -2.63 2.50 8.63
C GLU A 61 -3.66 3.10 9.60
N ILE A 62 -3.24 3.41 10.83
CA ILE A 62 -4.04 4.11 11.83
C ILE A 62 -4.26 5.57 11.43
N ALA A 63 -3.22 6.24 10.91
CA ALA A 63 -3.29 7.64 10.48
C ALA A 63 -4.19 7.84 9.25
N VAL A 64 -4.34 6.80 8.43
CA VAL A 64 -5.06 6.86 7.15
C VAL A 64 -6.19 5.80 7.09
N PRO A 65 -7.17 5.86 8.00
CA PRO A 65 -8.23 4.87 8.04
C PRO A 65 -9.13 5.00 6.81
N ASN A 66 -9.49 3.87 6.19
CA ASN A 66 -10.45 3.77 5.08
C ASN A 66 -9.99 4.29 3.70
N SER A 67 -8.69 4.28 3.43
CA SER A 67 -8.22 4.38 2.04
C SER A 67 -8.69 3.19 1.23
N ASN A 68 -9.52 3.44 0.21
CA ASN A 68 -9.93 2.45 -0.80
C ASN A 68 -9.04 2.48 -2.04
N ASP A 69 -7.85 3.07 -1.89
CA ASP A 69 -6.94 3.37 -2.97
C ASP A 69 -5.86 2.27 -3.11
N LEU A 70 -5.41 2.03 -4.33
CA LEU A 70 -4.31 1.10 -4.63
C LEU A 70 -3.04 1.41 -3.84
N ALA A 71 -2.81 2.67 -3.46
CA ALA A 71 -1.69 3.06 -2.59
C ALA A 71 -1.71 2.34 -1.24
N ARG A 72 -2.86 1.84 -0.76
CA ARG A 72 -2.91 1.03 0.45
C ARG A 72 -2.11 -0.27 0.32
N LEU A 73 -1.95 -0.79 -0.89
CA LEU A 73 -1.08 -1.93 -1.16
C LEU A 73 0.41 -1.59 -0.94
N LEU A 74 0.82 -0.32 -1.07
CA LEU A 74 2.17 0.13 -0.72
C LEU A 74 2.47 -0.07 0.77
N LEU A 75 1.44 -0.16 1.59
CA LEU A 75 1.53 -0.34 3.04
C LEU A 75 1.31 -1.80 3.43
N THR A 76 0.19 -2.38 2.98
CA THR A 76 -0.24 -3.71 3.40
C THR A 76 0.70 -4.80 2.89
N VAL A 77 1.25 -4.66 1.68
CA VAL A 77 2.13 -5.69 1.12
C VAL A 77 3.45 -5.81 1.89
N PRO A 78 4.24 -4.74 2.10
CA PRO A 78 5.45 -4.85 2.91
C PRO A 78 5.15 -5.22 4.36
N LEU A 79 4.04 -4.75 4.94
CA LEU A 79 3.61 -5.16 6.28
C LEU A 79 3.43 -6.68 6.39
N VAL A 80 2.72 -7.29 5.44
CA VAL A 80 2.47 -8.75 5.41
C VAL A 80 3.77 -9.52 5.24
N ILE A 81 4.64 -9.10 4.31
CA ILE A 81 5.93 -9.78 4.12
C ILE A 81 6.82 -9.64 5.36
N ALA A 82 6.82 -8.47 6.03
CA ALA A 82 7.57 -8.25 7.27
C ALA A 82 7.10 -9.21 8.37
N TYR A 83 5.79 -9.35 8.57
CA TYR A 83 5.26 -10.34 9.51
C TYR A 83 5.67 -11.77 9.16
N LEU A 84 5.65 -12.15 7.88
CA LEU A 84 6.12 -13.49 7.46
C LEU A 84 7.62 -13.68 7.75
N ILE A 85 8.47 -12.66 7.56
CA ILE A 85 9.89 -12.72 7.92
C ILE A 85 10.08 -12.90 9.44
N LEU A 86 9.20 -12.29 10.24
CA LEU A 86 9.18 -12.42 11.69
C LEU A 86 8.49 -13.71 12.18
N ASP A 87 8.01 -14.57 11.26
CA ASP A 87 7.22 -15.79 11.54
C ASP A 87 5.87 -15.53 12.25
N ASP A 88 5.37 -14.30 12.18
CA ASP A 88 4.14 -13.86 12.86
C ASP A 88 2.93 -13.97 11.91
N ILE A 89 2.39 -15.18 11.79
CA ILE A 89 1.33 -15.50 10.81
C ILE A 89 -0.04 -14.85 11.12
N PRO A 90 -0.56 -14.87 12.36
CA PRO A 90 -1.86 -14.28 12.65
C PRO A 90 -1.98 -12.79 12.26
N PRO A 91 -1.04 -11.89 12.62
CA PRO A 91 -1.15 -10.49 12.24
C PRO A 91 -1.02 -10.27 10.73
N ALA A 92 -0.21 -11.08 10.03
CA ALA A 92 -0.14 -11.05 8.56
C ALA A 92 -1.51 -11.36 7.92
N TYR A 93 -2.25 -12.33 8.46
CA TYR A 93 -3.57 -12.69 7.97
C TYR A 93 -4.59 -11.56 8.21
N PHE A 94 -4.58 -10.97 9.40
CA PHE A 94 -5.47 -9.87 9.72
C PHE A 94 -5.18 -8.61 8.90
N ALA A 95 -3.91 -8.30 8.63
CA ALA A 95 -3.52 -7.19 7.75
C ALA A 95 -4.14 -7.32 6.35
N LEU A 96 -4.09 -8.51 5.75
CA LEU A 96 -4.72 -8.76 4.43
C LEU A 96 -6.25 -8.69 4.50
N LYS A 97 -6.87 -9.22 5.57
CA LYS A 97 -8.32 -9.21 5.75
C LYS A 97 -8.90 -7.82 5.94
N ARG A 98 -8.10 -6.84 6.38
CA ARG A 98 -8.48 -5.45 6.56
C ARG A 98 -8.50 -4.65 5.25
N LEU A 99 -8.03 -5.23 4.15
CA LEU A 99 -8.16 -4.61 2.84
C LEU A 99 -9.64 -4.47 2.45
N PRO A 100 -10.02 -3.35 1.82
CA PRO A 100 -11.35 -3.20 1.27
C PRO A 100 -11.59 -4.21 0.12
N PRO A 101 -12.86 -4.58 -0.14
CA PRO A 101 -13.21 -5.66 -1.07
C PRO A 101 -12.65 -5.44 -2.49
N GLY A 102 -12.64 -4.20 -2.99
CA GLY A 102 -12.08 -3.92 -4.32
C GLY A 102 -10.57 -4.20 -4.44
N LEU A 103 -9.83 -4.12 -3.33
CA LEU A 103 -8.39 -4.43 -3.32
C LEU A 103 -8.12 -5.91 -3.04
N ILE A 104 -8.93 -6.55 -2.19
CA ILE A 104 -8.71 -7.96 -1.83
C ILE A 104 -8.86 -8.90 -3.03
N GLU A 105 -9.68 -8.52 -4.01
CA GLU A 105 -9.92 -9.27 -5.24
C GLU A 105 -8.79 -9.10 -6.28
N THR A 106 -7.86 -8.17 -6.06
CA THR A 106 -6.71 -7.98 -6.97
C THR A 106 -5.73 -9.16 -6.87
N PRO A 107 -4.97 -9.46 -7.94
CA PRO A 107 -4.14 -10.66 -7.99
C PRO A 107 -3.02 -10.68 -6.93
N LEU A 108 -2.52 -9.51 -6.51
CA LEU A 108 -1.40 -9.41 -5.58
C LEU A 108 -1.79 -9.82 -4.13
N PRO A 109 -2.86 -9.28 -3.50
CA PRO A 109 -3.39 -9.78 -2.24
C PRO A 109 -3.79 -11.27 -2.28
N GLN A 110 -4.38 -11.75 -3.38
CA GLN A 110 -4.70 -13.17 -3.53
C GLN A 110 -3.44 -14.06 -3.52
N ALA A 111 -2.36 -13.62 -4.17
CA ALA A 111 -1.08 -14.29 -4.11
C ALA A 111 -0.48 -14.28 -2.70
N LEU A 112 -0.62 -13.18 -1.96
CA LEU A 112 -0.20 -13.09 -0.55
C LEU A 112 -1.00 -14.02 0.36
N PHE A 113 -2.32 -14.13 0.20
CA PHE A 113 -3.12 -15.11 0.92
C PHE A 113 -2.66 -16.55 0.65
N SER A 114 -2.35 -16.86 -0.61
CA SER A 114 -1.85 -18.18 -1.00
C SER A 114 -0.46 -18.48 -0.44
N LEU A 115 0.41 -17.48 -0.40
CA LEU A 115 1.72 -17.56 0.26
C LEU A 115 1.53 -17.81 1.75
N LEU A 116 0.72 -17.00 2.43
CA LEU A 116 0.45 -17.12 3.85
C LEU A 116 -0.11 -18.51 4.20
N ALA A 117 -1.07 -19.02 3.43
CA ALA A 117 -1.57 -20.38 3.62
C ALA A 117 -0.46 -21.43 3.50
N SER A 118 0.45 -21.29 2.52
CA SER A 118 1.57 -22.21 2.35
C SER A 118 2.57 -22.15 3.52
N VAL A 119 2.79 -20.96 4.08
CA VAL A 119 3.65 -20.75 5.25
C VAL A 119 2.99 -21.35 6.51
N SER A 120 1.70 -21.11 6.73
CA SER A 120 0.92 -21.68 7.84
C SER A 120 0.90 -23.20 7.83
N GLU A 121 0.78 -23.81 6.65
CA GLU A 121 0.79 -25.26 6.46
C GLU A 121 2.21 -25.85 6.43
N ARG A 122 3.26 -25.01 6.54
CA ARG A 122 4.67 -25.40 6.43
C ARG A 122 5.00 -26.21 5.17
N LYS A 123 4.31 -25.93 4.07
CA LYS A 123 4.51 -26.57 2.77
C LYS A 123 5.67 -25.90 2.04
N TYR A 124 6.90 -26.17 2.47
CA TYR A 124 8.14 -25.57 1.96
C TYR A 124 8.22 -25.44 0.42
N PRO A 125 7.94 -26.47 -0.40
CA PRO A 125 8.00 -26.33 -1.87
C PRO A 125 6.95 -25.36 -2.43
N SER A 126 5.76 -25.32 -1.81
CA SER A 126 4.70 -24.39 -2.17
C SER A 126 5.07 -22.96 -1.80
N VAL A 127 5.74 -22.74 -0.65
CA VAL A 127 6.14 -21.39 -0.20
C VAL A 127 7.01 -20.70 -1.24
N TYR A 128 8.06 -21.34 -1.76
CA TYR A 128 8.93 -20.73 -2.76
C TYR A 128 8.23 -20.44 -4.10
N THR A 129 7.34 -21.34 -4.51
CA THR A 129 6.54 -21.17 -5.74
C THR A 129 5.59 -19.98 -5.58
N ARG A 130 4.87 -19.89 -4.46
CA ARG A 130 3.95 -18.79 -4.16
C ARG A 130 4.67 -17.46 -3.98
N LEU A 131 5.83 -17.46 -3.33
CA LEU A 131 6.67 -16.27 -3.18
C LEU A 131 7.13 -15.74 -4.55
N SER A 132 7.52 -16.64 -5.46
CA SER A 132 7.89 -16.27 -6.82
C SER A 132 6.72 -15.67 -7.60
N SER A 133 5.50 -16.18 -7.42
CA SER A 133 4.29 -15.55 -7.96
C SER A 133 4.05 -14.15 -7.40
N VAL A 134 4.23 -13.93 -6.10
CA VAL A 134 4.10 -12.60 -5.47
C VAL A 134 5.10 -11.62 -6.09
N VAL A 135 6.37 -12.01 -6.21
CA VAL A 135 7.41 -11.18 -6.84
C VAL A 135 7.08 -10.88 -8.30
N THR A 136 6.67 -11.88 -9.06
CA THR A 136 6.31 -11.71 -10.48
C THR A 136 5.13 -10.75 -10.65
N LEU A 137 4.10 -10.86 -9.80
CA LEU A 137 2.95 -9.96 -9.82
C LEU A 137 3.31 -8.55 -9.39
N ALA A 138 4.20 -8.40 -8.42
CA ALA A 138 4.69 -7.10 -7.96
C ALA A 138 5.52 -6.38 -9.04
N GLN A 139 6.35 -7.12 -9.78
CA GLN A 139 7.19 -6.57 -10.85
C GLN A 139 6.40 -6.23 -12.12
N ASN A 140 5.41 -7.06 -12.48
CA ASN A 140 4.57 -6.85 -13.67
C ASN A 140 3.37 -5.94 -13.40
N GLY A 141 3.01 -5.77 -12.13
CA GLY A 141 1.88 -4.99 -11.66
C GLY A 141 2.16 -3.50 -11.73
N SER A 142 2.21 -2.95 -12.95
CA SER A 142 2.41 -1.53 -13.24
C SER A 142 1.36 -0.58 -12.63
N ALA A 143 0.40 -1.09 -11.86
CA ALA A 143 -0.75 -0.37 -11.31
C ALA A 143 -0.52 0.24 -9.91
N VAL A 144 0.46 -0.22 -9.12
CA VAL A 144 0.63 0.25 -7.73
C VAL A 144 1.81 1.22 -7.61
N ASP A 145 3.03 0.73 -7.83
CA ASP A 145 4.24 1.54 -7.99
C ASP A 145 5.44 0.66 -8.37
N ALA A 146 6.40 1.18 -9.14
CA ALA A 146 7.62 0.44 -9.48
C ALA A 146 8.51 0.22 -8.25
N GLU A 147 8.52 1.17 -7.31
CA GLU A 147 9.31 1.08 -6.08
C GLU A 147 8.83 -0.05 -5.17
N LEU A 148 7.52 -0.33 -5.17
CA LEU A 148 6.95 -1.46 -4.46
C LEU A 148 7.46 -2.80 -5.00
N GLY A 149 7.57 -2.92 -6.33
CA GLY A 149 8.12 -4.12 -6.96
C GLY A 149 9.56 -4.40 -6.50
N ILE A 150 10.39 -3.36 -6.47
CA ILE A 150 11.79 -3.44 -6.00
C ILE A 150 11.83 -3.84 -4.52
N LEU A 151 11.01 -3.20 -3.68
CA LEU A 151 10.93 -3.49 -2.25
C LEU A 151 10.51 -4.94 -1.98
N ILE A 152 9.48 -5.42 -2.67
CA ILE A 152 8.97 -6.80 -2.54
C ILE A 152 10.05 -7.81 -2.94
N VAL A 153 10.81 -7.55 -4.00
CA VAL A 153 11.93 -8.42 -4.40
C VAL A 153 12.98 -8.49 -3.29
N SER A 154 13.34 -7.35 -2.71
CA SER A 154 14.30 -7.27 -1.61
C SER A 154 13.82 -8.08 -0.40
N MET A 155 12.60 -7.81 0.08
CA MET A 155 12.04 -8.48 1.26
C MET A 155 11.80 -9.98 1.01
N ALA A 156 11.37 -10.36 -0.21
CA ALA A 156 11.22 -11.76 -0.58
C ALA A 156 12.55 -12.51 -0.61
N THR A 157 13.64 -11.84 -1.01
CA THR A 157 14.99 -12.40 -0.97
C THR A 157 15.42 -12.67 0.47
N THR A 158 15.21 -11.72 1.39
CA THR A 158 15.49 -11.94 2.81
C THR A 158 14.60 -13.02 3.41
N PHE A 159 13.29 -13.01 3.13
CA PHE A 159 12.38 -14.07 3.57
C PHE A 159 12.85 -15.46 3.12
N LYS A 160 13.32 -15.59 1.87
CA LYS A 160 13.86 -16.84 1.35
C LYS A 160 15.16 -17.28 2.04
N SER A 161 15.99 -16.33 2.48
CA SER A 161 17.22 -16.61 3.22
C SER A 161 16.93 -17.06 4.65
N GLU A 162 15.93 -16.45 5.29
CA GLU A 162 15.57 -16.73 6.68
C GLU A 162 14.65 -17.96 6.81
N TYR A 163 13.86 -18.29 5.78
CA TYR A 163 12.86 -19.36 5.83
C TYR A 163 13.39 -20.71 5.29
N PRO A 164 13.12 -21.84 5.99
CA PRO A 164 12.52 -21.91 7.32
C PRO A 164 13.50 -21.48 8.40
N ARG A 165 13.04 -20.65 9.35
CA ARG A 165 13.88 -20.28 10.48
C ARG A 165 14.29 -21.57 11.19
N PRO A 166 15.60 -21.82 11.41
CA PRO A 166 16.00 -22.93 12.25
C PRO A 166 15.35 -22.74 13.61
N TYR A 167 14.66 -23.76 14.11
CA TYR A 167 14.23 -23.78 15.51
C TYR A 167 15.46 -23.49 16.37
N ASP A 168 15.44 -22.38 17.11
CA ASP A 168 16.50 -22.06 18.06
C ASP A 168 16.43 -23.12 19.17
N THR A 169 17.33 -24.10 19.08
CA THR A 169 17.51 -25.17 20.07
C THR A 169 18.23 -24.67 21.33
N ARG A 170 18.44 -23.35 21.52
CA ARG A 170 19.17 -22.83 22.69
C ARG A 170 18.32 -22.71 23.94
N ASN A 171 17.07 -23.18 23.93
CA ASN A 171 16.23 -23.25 25.13
C ASN A 171 16.20 -24.64 25.80
N GLU A 172 17.02 -25.61 25.35
CA GLU A 172 17.23 -26.92 26.01
C GLU A 172 18.38 -26.93 27.04
N ARG A 173 18.82 -25.76 27.54
CA ARG A 173 19.86 -25.67 28.60
C ARG A 173 19.33 -25.31 29.99
N PHE A 174 18.09 -25.71 30.29
CA PHE A 174 17.57 -25.74 31.66
C PHE A 174 16.93 -27.11 31.93
N CYS A 175 17.78 -28.10 32.17
CA CYS A 175 17.48 -29.29 32.97
C CYS A 175 18.46 -29.32 34.14
#